data_AF-A0A9J6GJG2-F1
#
_entry.id   AF-A0A9J6GJG2-F1
#
_cell.length_a   1.000
_cell.length_b   1.000
_cell.length_c   1.000
_cell.angle_alpha   90.00
_cell.angle_beta   90.00
_cell.angle_gamma   90.00
#
_symmetry.space_group_name_H-M   'P 1'
#
loop_
_entity.id
_entity.type
_entity.pdbx_description
1 polymer ?
#
loop_
_entity_poly.entity_id
_entity_poly.type
_entity_poly.pdbx_seq_one_letter_code
_entity_poly.pdbx_strand_id
1 'polypeptide(L)'
;MLNPSSPLLATTYYYNPHRQGSASSSGAHHRHHDLLLKEPADQETCRAADGRDGTCYDAVQCLNRGGTPMGRCEDGVCCVFEVTCGEASSERTAYVRNPGFPGAHNREAMCKVRVSKRDADVCQFRLDFLTLDLARPVDGNCSQDMLVVSGQNENNQAPRICGLNTGQHAYVDVEESGGISLNLMMVGSYSRKFDIKVTQLECEGPQSAPSHCLQYFWGTHGTVKSFNYDEAGASPHHQGYPNDLDYVVCLRKEPGFCSVTYEVAPDEELGASPFGVGAVPSQRDGVQLTSSPIMAECPDDYIIIGGVRMCSTGHEGEVEQRHTRDLNATGLTLITDSTPGPFLMRFVSNHVNNARGFKLHYRQNPCK
;
A
#
# COMPACT_ATOMS: atom_id res chain seq x y z
N MET A 1 -32.08 -1.06 63.24
CA MET A 1 -31.85 -1.85 62.02
C MET A 1 -31.52 -0.88 60.90
N LEU A 2 -30.36 -1.08 60.25
CA LEU A 2 -29.88 -0.59 58.94
C LEU A 2 -29.83 0.92 58.61
N ASN A 3 -28.61 1.32 58.22
CA ASN A 3 -28.03 2.57 57.67
C ASN A 3 -28.70 3.05 56.34
N PRO A 4 -28.29 4.12 55.60
CA PRO A 4 -27.12 5.02 55.75
C PRO A 4 -27.28 6.53 55.35
N SER A 5 -26.15 7.26 55.44
CA SER A 5 -25.64 8.29 54.50
C SER A 5 -25.69 9.77 54.90
N SER A 6 -24.49 10.32 55.13
CA SER A 6 -24.13 11.73 55.28
C SER A 6 -24.09 12.51 53.95
N PRO A 7 -24.16 13.85 54.01
CA PRO A 7 -23.37 14.72 53.13
C PRO A 7 -22.60 15.79 53.93
N LEU A 8 -21.58 16.42 53.32
CA LEU A 8 -21.46 17.89 53.14
C LEU A 8 -20.07 18.36 52.69
N LEU A 9 -20.10 19.41 51.85
CA LEU A 9 -19.01 20.18 51.24
C LEU A 9 -18.28 21.13 52.23
N ALA A 10 -17.06 21.57 51.89
CA ALA A 10 -16.62 23.00 51.84
C ALA A 10 -15.10 23.13 51.56
N THR A 11 -14.66 23.62 50.39
CA THR A 11 -14.11 24.97 50.05
C THR A 11 -12.83 25.41 50.81
N THR A 12 -11.66 25.39 50.16
CA THR A 12 -10.85 26.50 49.57
C THR A 12 -10.08 27.43 50.54
N TYR A 13 -8.74 27.54 50.39
CA TYR A 13 -8.00 28.72 49.84
C TYR A 13 -6.53 28.90 50.31
N TYR A 14 -5.68 29.26 49.33
CA TYR A 14 -4.60 30.28 49.30
C TYR A 14 -3.18 30.12 49.91
N TYR A 15 -2.22 30.20 48.97
CA TYR A 15 -1.08 31.14 48.82
C TYR A 15 0.27 30.97 49.55
N ASN A 16 1.29 31.32 48.76
CA ASN A 16 2.74 31.17 48.89
C ASN A 16 3.42 32.46 49.42
N PRO A 17 4.62 32.39 50.03
CA PRO A 17 5.60 33.44 49.77
C PRO A 17 7.06 32.96 49.56
N HIS A 18 7.77 33.78 48.77
CA HIS A 18 9.12 33.63 48.24
C HIS A 18 10.28 33.99 49.21
N ARG A 19 11.46 33.40 48.91
CA ARG A 19 12.86 33.95 48.89
C ARG A 19 13.64 34.23 50.21
N GLN A 20 14.80 33.57 50.34
CA GLN A 20 16.21 34.09 50.34
C GLN A 20 17.16 33.34 51.31
N GLY A 21 18.32 32.92 50.79
CA GLY A 21 19.63 33.14 51.44
C GLY A 21 20.31 32.06 52.31
N SER A 22 21.38 31.47 51.75
CA SER A 22 22.69 31.13 52.36
C SER A 22 22.98 29.80 53.09
N ALA A 23 24.07 29.18 52.60
CA ALA A 23 25.16 28.45 53.27
C ALA A 23 25.00 27.01 53.86
N SER A 24 25.77 26.10 53.23
CA SER A 24 26.57 24.99 53.78
C SER A 24 25.90 23.84 54.55
N SER A 25 25.96 22.62 53.99
CA SER A 25 26.80 21.50 54.46
C SER A 25 26.25 20.11 54.08
N SER A 26 27.16 19.25 53.62
CA SER A 26 27.19 17.77 53.61
C SER A 26 25.90 16.97 53.92
N GLY A 27 25.54 16.06 53.02
CA GLY A 27 24.68 14.92 53.34
C GLY A 27 24.20 14.16 52.12
N ALA A 28 24.89 13.07 51.78
CA ALA A 28 24.48 12.14 50.73
C ALA A 28 23.19 11.41 51.14
N HIS A 29 22.15 11.50 50.29
CA HIS A 29 21.02 10.58 50.32
C HIS A 29 20.69 10.15 48.90
N HIS A 30 20.95 8.87 48.62
CA HIS A 30 20.47 8.17 47.43
C HIS A 30 18.95 8.31 47.30
N ARG A 31 18.50 8.96 46.23
CA ARG A 31 17.15 8.77 45.70
C ARG A 31 17.27 7.96 44.43
N HIS A 32 16.70 6.76 44.47
CA HIS A 32 16.35 5.99 43.28
C HIS A 32 15.44 6.87 42.41
N HIS A 33 16.00 7.39 41.32
CA HIS A 33 15.20 7.88 40.21
C HIS A 33 14.75 6.65 39.44
N ASP A 34 13.44 6.40 39.50
CA ASP A 34 12.73 5.48 38.64
C ASP A 34 12.93 5.97 37.20
N LEU A 35 13.90 5.36 36.51
CA LEU A 35 14.18 5.57 35.10
C LEU A 35 13.10 4.82 34.32
N LEU A 36 11.94 5.44 34.17
CA LEU A 36 11.15 5.24 32.95
C LEU A 36 11.99 5.82 31.81
N LEU A 37 12.87 4.99 31.27
CA LEU A 37 13.53 5.21 30.00
C LEU A 37 12.40 5.39 28.97
N LYS A 38 12.08 6.65 28.68
CA LYS A 38 11.48 7.02 27.41
C LYS A 38 12.39 6.41 26.35
N GLU A 39 11.89 5.40 25.62
CA GLU A 39 12.64 4.84 24.49
C GLU A 39 13.13 6.00 23.62
N PRO A 40 14.39 5.98 23.15
CA PRO A 40 14.96 7.10 22.43
C PRO A 40 14.07 7.43 21.24
N ALA A 41 13.64 8.69 21.19
CA ALA A 41 12.98 9.25 20.03
C ALA A 41 13.92 9.09 18.82
N ASP A 42 13.40 8.44 17.79
CA ASP A 42 14.06 8.02 16.56
C ASP A 42 15.15 6.94 16.67
N GLN A 43 14.70 5.70 16.57
CA GLN A 43 15.58 4.60 16.27
C GLN A 43 16.02 4.64 14.80
N GLU A 44 17.33 4.80 14.59
CA GLU A 44 17.94 5.00 13.28
C GLU A 44 17.67 3.82 12.32
N THR A 45 17.32 4.13 11.07
CA THR A 45 17.23 3.15 9.99
C THR A 45 18.62 2.83 9.45
N CYS A 46 18.89 1.57 9.15
CA CYS A 46 20.16 1.14 8.59
C CYS A 46 19.96 0.25 7.37
N ARG A 47 21.03 0.01 6.63
CA ARG A 47 21.03 -0.94 5.51
C ARG A 47 21.84 -2.17 5.86
N ALA A 48 21.20 -3.33 5.76
CA ALA A 48 21.79 -4.62 6.02
C ALA A 48 22.79 -5.01 4.92
N ALA A 49 23.65 -5.99 5.21
CA ALA A 49 24.68 -6.47 4.29
C ALA A 49 24.13 -7.05 2.98
N ASP A 50 22.89 -7.53 2.98
CA ASP A 50 22.18 -8.02 1.79
C ASP A 50 21.32 -6.95 1.10
N GLY A 51 21.45 -5.69 1.52
CA GLY A 51 20.80 -4.54 0.91
C GLY A 51 19.40 -4.23 1.45
N ARG A 52 18.87 -5.03 2.38
CA ARG A 52 17.58 -4.78 3.03
C ARG A 52 17.65 -3.63 4.04
N ASP A 53 16.53 -2.96 4.23
CA ASP A 53 16.39 -1.97 5.30
C ASP A 53 16.18 -2.67 6.63
N GLY A 54 16.91 -2.22 7.64
CA GLY A 54 16.80 -2.64 9.03
C GLY A 54 16.70 -1.45 9.96
N THR A 55 16.83 -1.73 11.25
CA THR A 55 16.81 -0.71 12.30
C THR A 55 17.99 -0.97 13.24
N CYS A 56 18.65 0.09 13.69
CA CYS A 56 19.81 -0.02 14.57
C CYS A 56 19.40 -0.43 15.97
N TYR A 57 19.93 -1.54 16.46
CA TYR A 57 19.69 -2.06 17.80
C TYR A 57 21.01 -2.48 18.45
N ASP A 58 21.03 -2.56 19.78
CA ASP A 58 22.02 -3.41 20.45
C ASP A 58 21.88 -4.87 19.98
N ALA A 59 23.00 -5.60 19.92
CA ALA A 59 23.01 -6.96 19.40
C ALA A 59 22.11 -7.92 20.20
N VAL A 60 22.07 -7.78 21.53
CA VAL A 60 21.23 -8.61 22.39
C VAL A 60 19.77 -8.21 22.25
N GLN A 61 19.49 -6.90 22.17
CA GLN A 61 18.12 -6.42 21.96
C GLN A 61 17.54 -6.87 20.61
N CYS A 62 18.35 -6.86 19.55
CA CYS A 62 17.97 -7.35 18.23
C CYS A 62 17.50 -8.81 18.28
N LEU A 63 18.30 -9.68 18.91
CA LEU A 63 17.97 -11.10 19.05
C LEU A 63 16.74 -11.33 19.94
N ASN A 64 16.61 -10.60 21.05
CA ASN A 64 15.47 -10.72 21.96
C ASN A 64 14.14 -10.30 21.31
N ARG A 65 14.19 -9.39 20.33
CA ARG A 65 13.04 -8.98 19.53
C ARG A 65 12.77 -9.90 18.33
N GLY A 66 13.51 -11.01 18.20
CA GLY A 66 13.37 -11.97 17.11
C GLY A 66 13.98 -11.50 15.78
N GLY A 67 14.80 -10.45 15.81
CA GLY A 67 15.52 -9.96 14.64
C GLY A 67 16.87 -10.65 14.44
N THR A 68 17.42 -10.48 13.25
CA THR A 68 18.74 -10.99 12.88
C THR A 68 19.73 -9.82 12.74
N PRO A 69 20.88 -9.83 13.46
CA PRO A 69 21.96 -8.88 13.23
C PRO A 69 22.58 -9.06 11.84
N MET A 70 22.37 -8.09 10.95
CA MET A 70 22.78 -8.16 9.55
C MET A 70 23.50 -6.89 9.08
N GLY A 71 24.48 -6.42 9.82
CA GLY A 71 25.26 -5.23 9.46
C GLY A 71 25.72 -4.49 10.70
N ARG A 72 26.25 -3.29 10.51
CA ARG A 72 26.73 -2.44 11.61
C ARG A 72 26.03 -1.09 11.59
N CYS A 73 25.74 -0.56 12.77
CA CYS A 73 25.36 0.83 12.99
C CYS A 73 26.47 1.55 13.74
N GLU A 74 26.32 2.86 13.97
CA GLU A 74 27.26 3.63 14.80
C GLU A 74 27.35 3.01 16.20
N ASP A 75 26.20 2.79 16.84
CA ASP A 75 26.08 2.18 18.17
C ASP A 75 25.28 0.87 18.13
N GLY A 76 25.81 -0.15 17.44
CA GLY A 76 25.26 -1.51 17.49
C GLY A 76 25.24 -2.24 16.14
N VAL A 77 24.17 -3.00 15.92
CA VAL A 77 23.99 -3.82 14.72
C VAL A 77 22.78 -3.38 13.92
N CYS A 78 22.86 -3.57 12.61
CA CYS A 78 21.69 -3.39 11.76
C CYS A 78 20.77 -4.60 11.89
N CYS A 79 19.65 -4.46 12.59
CA CYS A 79 18.74 -5.54 12.87
C CYS A 79 17.66 -5.64 11.79
N VAL A 80 17.46 -6.84 11.25
CA VAL A 80 16.42 -7.13 10.25
C VAL A 80 15.41 -8.10 10.84
N PHE A 81 14.12 -7.78 10.72
CA PHE A 81 13.04 -8.60 11.23
C PHE A 81 12.36 -9.34 10.08
N GLU A 82 12.43 -10.66 10.12
CA GLU A 82 11.73 -11.54 9.18
C GLU A 82 10.63 -12.28 9.93
N VAL A 83 9.44 -12.34 9.34
CA VAL A 83 8.31 -13.07 9.90
C VAL A 83 7.64 -13.90 8.83
N THR A 84 7.13 -15.07 9.23
CA THR A 84 6.42 -16.00 8.36
C THR A 84 5.05 -16.36 8.92
N CYS A 85 4.36 -17.29 8.26
CA CYS A 85 3.00 -17.70 8.58
C CYS A 85 2.85 -18.13 10.05
N GLY A 86 1.88 -17.53 10.74
CA GLY A 86 1.59 -17.78 12.16
C GLY A 86 2.30 -16.83 13.12
N GLU A 87 3.30 -16.08 12.64
CA GLU A 87 4.10 -15.18 13.46
C GLU A 87 3.52 -13.76 13.49
N ALA A 88 4.15 -12.91 14.31
CA ALA A 88 3.77 -11.53 14.48
C ALA A 88 5.00 -10.62 14.61
N SER A 89 4.85 -9.36 14.23
CA SER A 89 5.84 -8.30 14.47
C SER A 89 5.16 -7.03 14.94
N SER A 90 5.88 -6.21 15.70
CA SER A 90 5.50 -4.82 16.00
C SER A 90 6.65 -3.86 15.70
N GLU A 91 7.61 -4.29 14.88
CA GLU A 91 8.81 -3.53 14.57
C GLU A 91 8.54 -2.52 13.44
N ARG A 92 9.34 -1.44 13.40
CA ARG A 92 9.18 -0.34 12.43
C ARG A 92 9.23 -0.85 10.98
N THR A 93 10.06 -1.85 10.73
CA THR A 93 10.18 -2.55 9.44
C THR A 93 10.20 -4.07 9.68
N ALA A 94 9.40 -4.81 8.93
CA ALA A 94 9.39 -6.27 8.94
C ALA A 94 9.23 -6.85 7.53
N TYR A 95 9.84 -8.01 7.26
CA TYR A 95 9.74 -8.73 5.99
C TYR A 95 8.86 -9.96 6.17
N VAL A 96 7.68 -9.94 5.55
CA VAL A 96 6.71 -11.03 5.57
C VAL A 96 6.98 -11.97 4.41
N ARG A 97 7.42 -13.19 4.72
CA ARG A 97 7.96 -14.12 3.73
C ARG A 97 7.28 -15.48 3.75
N ASN A 98 7.22 -16.12 2.59
CA ASN A 98 6.71 -17.48 2.51
C ASN A 98 7.60 -18.47 3.28
N PRO A 99 7.03 -19.53 3.87
CA PRO A 99 7.83 -20.56 4.52
C PRO A 99 8.83 -21.16 3.52
N GLY A 100 10.12 -21.13 3.86
CA GLY A 100 11.21 -21.60 3.00
C GLY A 100 11.72 -20.61 1.96
N PHE A 101 11.37 -19.31 2.06
CA PHE A 101 11.97 -18.25 1.23
C PHE A 101 13.51 -18.31 1.29
N PRO A 102 14.26 -18.12 0.17
CA PRO A 102 13.83 -17.63 -1.15
C PRO A 102 13.24 -18.70 -2.09
N GLY A 103 13.06 -19.94 -1.62
CA GLY A 103 12.36 -20.99 -2.36
C GLY A 103 10.86 -20.68 -2.53
N ALA A 104 10.24 -21.31 -3.52
CA ALA A 104 8.80 -21.21 -3.75
C ALA A 104 8.01 -22.01 -2.70
N HIS A 105 6.77 -21.61 -2.46
CA HIS A 105 5.81 -22.29 -1.61
C HIS A 105 4.66 -22.85 -2.45
N ASN A 106 4.59 -24.18 -2.55
CA ASN A 106 3.65 -24.84 -3.48
C ASN A 106 2.49 -25.55 -2.76
N ARG A 107 2.50 -25.56 -1.44
CA ARG A 107 1.48 -26.23 -0.63
C ARG A 107 0.30 -25.31 -0.40
N GLU A 108 -0.89 -25.90 -0.36
CA GLU A 108 -2.09 -25.22 0.11
C GLU A 108 -1.90 -24.84 1.58
N ALA A 109 -2.21 -23.59 1.92
CA ALA A 109 -2.09 -23.09 3.28
C ALA A 109 -2.86 -21.77 3.46
N MET A 110 -3.35 -21.56 4.68
CA MET A 110 -3.76 -20.24 5.14
C MET A 110 -2.62 -19.64 5.95
N CYS A 111 -1.96 -18.64 5.38
CA CYS A 111 -0.86 -17.93 6.02
C CYS A 111 -1.39 -16.63 6.63
N LYS A 112 -1.37 -16.53 7.96
CA LYS A 112 -1.73 -15.30 8.66
C LYS A 112 -0.51 -14.74 9.36
N VAL A 113 -0.20 -13.47 9.11
CA VAL A 113 0.86 -12.72 9.81
C VAL A 113 0.26 -11.48 10.43
N ARG A 114 0.54 -11.23 11.71
CA ARG A 114 0.03 -10.06 12.44
C ARG A 114 1.12 -9.00 12.52
N VAL A 115 0.78 -7.76 12.16
CA VAL A 115 1.66 -6.61 12.37
C VAL A 115 0.94 -5.62 13.25
N SER A 116 1.42 -5.48 14.49
CA SER A 116 0.85 -4.54 15.45
C SER A 116 1.56 -3.19 15.33
N LYS A 117 0.85 -2.10 15.64
CA LYS A 117 1.47 -0.79 15.74
C LYS A 117 2.60 -0.85 16.75
N ARG A 118 3.76 -0.31 16.36
CA ARG A 118 4.89 -0.13 17.26
C ARG A 118 4.54 0.91 18.32
N ASP A 119 3.98 2.02 17.86
CA ASP A 119 3.69 3.22 18.64
C ASP A 119 2.30 3.74 18.29
N ALA A 120 1.71 4.54 19.19
CA ALA A 120 0.38 5.11 18.99
C ALA A 120 0.28 6.08 17.81
N ASP A 121 1.40 6.70 17.42
CA ASP A 121 1.49 7.68 16.33
C ASP A 121 1.59 7.03 14.93
N VAL A 122 1.61 5.69 14.87
CA VAL A 122 1.52 4.98 13.59
C VAL A 122 0.09 5.09 13.07
N CYS A 123 -0.06 5.71 11.90
CA CYS A 123 -1.34 5.86 11.21
C CYS A 123 -1.44 4.98 9.96
N GLN A 124 -0.31 4.57 9.38
CA GLN A 124 -0.29 3.83 8.13
C GLN A 124 0.72 2.69 8.15
N PHE A 125 0.39 1.59 7.47
CA PHE A 125 1.35 0.60 7.05
C PHE A 125 1.55 0.71 5.54
N ARG A 126 2.81 0.82 5.10
CA ARG A 126 3.17 0.65 3.70
C ARG A 126 3.62 -0.79 3.47
N LEU A 127 2.98 -1.45 2.52
CA LEU A 127 3.31 -2.77 2.02
C LEU A 127 4.05 -2.62 0.70
N ASP A 128 5.34 -2.90 0.66
CA ASP A 128 6.12 -2.99 -0.57
C ASP A 128 6.23 -4.45 -1.01
N PHE A 129 5.71 -4.78 -2.18
CA PHE A 129 5.71 -6.14 -2.74
C PHE A 129 7.04 -6.40 -3.43
N LEU A 130 8.12 -6.60 -2.66
CA LEU A 130 9.46 -6.91 -3.20
C LEU A 130 9.44 -8.17 -4.07
N THR A 131 8.63 -9.15 -3.67
CA THR A 131 8.16 -10.23 -4.53
C THR A 131 6.73 -10.53 -4.13
N LEU A 132 5.81 -10.56 -5.09
CA LEU A 132 4.47 -11.07 -4.85
C LEU A 132 3.98 -11.76 -6.11
N ASP A 133 4.13 -13.06 -6.12
CA ASP A 133 3.74 -13.96 -7.20
C ASP A 133 2.77 -15.00 -6.62
N LEU A 134 1.48 -14.75 -6.85
CA LEU A 134 0.36 -15.60 -6.46
C LEU A 134 -0.35 -16.12 -7.72
N ALA A 135 -1.21 -17.12 -7.57
CA ALA A 135 -2.08 -17.56 -8.65
C ALA A 135 -2.83 -16.36 -9.26
N ARG A 136 -2.95 -16.38 -10.59
CA ARG A 136 -3.65 -15.34 -11.36
C ARG A 136 -5.16 -15.39 -11.09
N PRO A 137 -5.87 -14.26 -11.22
CA PRO A 137 -7.33 -14.28 -11.20
C PRO A 137 -7.87 -15.14 -12.34
N VAL A 138 -8.98 -15.84 -12.08
CA VAL A 138 -9.75 -16.57 -13.09
C VAL A 138 -10.98 -15.73 -13.44
N ASP A 139 -11.03 -15.22 -14.67
CA ASP A 139 -12.05 -14.25 -15.12
C ASP A 139 -12.18 -13.07 -14.15
N GLY A 140 -11.03 -12.52 -13.73
CA GLY A 140 -10.92 -11.46 -12.72
C GLY A 140 -11.09 -11.90 -11.26
N ASN A 141 -11.57 -13.12 -10.99
CA ASN A 141 -11.80 -13.57 -9.62
C ASN A 141 -10.55 -14.21 -9.00
N CYS A 142 -10.08 -13.66 -7.86
CA CYS A 142 -9.00 -14.22 -7.06
C CYS A 142 -9.44 -15.47 -6.26
N SER A 143 -9.81 -16.54 -6.97
CA SER A 143 -10.37 -17.76 -6.38
C SER A 143 -9.34 -18.78 -5.91
N GLN A 144 -8.13 -18.76 -6.51
CA GLN A 144 -7.08 -19.72 -6.22
C GLN A 144 -6.17 -19.26 -5.09
N ASP A 145 -5.64 -18.04 -5.22
CA ASP A 145 -4.83 -17.39 -4.20
C ASP A 145 -5.27 -15.94 -4.02
N MET A 146 -5.18 -15.43 -2.80
CA MET A 146 -5.38 -14.01 -2.54
C MET A 146 -4.65 -13.55 -1.27
N LEU A 147 -4.16 -12.31 -1.32
CA LEU A 147 -3.76 -11.53 -0.16
C LEU A 147 -4.96 -10.67 0.28
N VAL A 148 -5.33 -10.79 1.55
CA VAL A 148 -6.38 -9.99 2.20
C VAL A 148 -5.83 -9.34 3.45
N VAL A 149 -5.95 -8.02 3.51
CA VAL A 149 -5.60 -7.24 4.70
C VAL A 149 -6.84 -7.10 5.60
N SER A 150 -6.65 -7.26 6.91
CA SER A 150 -7.72 -7.15 7.91
C SER A 150 -7.22 -6.37 9.12
N GLY A 151 -8.12 -5.78 9.91
CA GLY A 151 -7.75 -4.87 11.00
C GLY A 151 -7.36 -3.46 10.51
N GLN A 152 -7.57 -3.18 9.22
CA GLN A 152 -7.45 -1.85 8.63
C GLN A 152 -8.65 -0.97 9.00
N ASN A 153 -8.55 0.34 8.72
CA ASN A 153 -9.64 1.29 8.84
C ASN A 153 -10.86 0.82 8.03
N GLU A 154 -12.04 0.75 8.66
CA GLU A 154 -13.27 0.25 8.01
C GLU A 154 -13.74 1.16 6.87
N ASN A 155 -13.38 2.45 6.91
CA ASN A 155 -13.68 3.43 5.88
C ASN A 155 -12.64 3.43 4.73
N ASN A 156 -11.56 2.66 4.85
CA ASN A 156 -10.54 2.53 3.81
C ASN A 156 -10.03 1.09 3.74
N GLN A 157 -10.83 0.23 3.10
CA GLN A 157 -10.47 -1.17 2.97
C GLN A 157 -9.61 -1.42 1.73
N ALA A 158 -8.41 -1.96 1.91
CA ALA A 158 -7.61 -2.47 0.81
C ALA A 158 -8.34 -3.63 0.11
N PRO A 159 -8.36 -3.66 -1.23
CA PRO A 159 -8.99 -4.73 -1.99
C PRO A 159 -8.25 -6.06 -1.83
N ARG A 160 -8.90 -7.13 -2.29
CA ARG A 160 -8.27 -8.45 -2.43
C ARG A 160 -7.25 -8.39 -3.57
N ILE A 161 -6.01 -8.82 -3.32
CA ILE A 161 -4.93 -8.77 -4.32
C ILE A 161 -4.50 -10.20 -4.66
N CYS A 162 -4.39 -10.52 -5.95
CA CYS A 162 -3.82 -11.77 -6.45
C CYS A 162 -3.00 -11.53 -7.72
N GLY A 163 -2.35 -12.58 -8.22
CA GLY A 163 -1.49 -12.52 -9.39
C GLY A 163 -0.10 -11.89 -9.15
N LEU A 164 0.50 -11.37 -10.22
CA LEU A 164 1.88 -10.83 -10.22
C LEU A 164 1.88 -9.35 -9.87
N ASN A 165 2.43 -9.02 -8.71
CA ASN A 165 2.47 -7.64 -8.20
C ASN A 165 3.85 -7.23 -7.70
N THR A 166 4.89 -7.96 -8.10
CA THR A 166 6.28 -7.62 -7.79
C THR A 166 6.61 -6.19 -8.22
N GLY A 167 7.21 -5.43 -7.30
CA GLY A 167 7.56 -4.02 -7.49
C GLY A 167 6.40 -3.04 -7.35
N GLN A 168 5.19 -3.51 -6.99
CA GLN A 168 4.09 -2.63 -6.59
C GLN A 168 4.05 -2.45 -5.07
N HIS A 169 3.18 -1.56 -4.61
CA HIS A 169 2.97 -1.29 -3.19
C HIS A 169 1.51 -0.96 -2.89
N ALA A 170 1.16 -1.00 -1.59
CA ALA A 170 -0.11 -0.56 -1.06
C ALA A 170 0.07 0.15 0.30
N TYR A 171 -0.77 1.14 0.58
CA TYR A 171 -0.88 1.81 1.88
C TYR A 171 -2.15 1.35 2.56
N VAL A 172 -2.05 1.11 3.87
CA VAL A 172 -3.16 0.64 4.70
C VAL A 172 -3.29 1.56 5.91
N ASP A 173 -4.41 2.29 5.97
CA ASP A 173 -4.76 3.19 7.06
C ASP A 173 -5.18 2.40 8.30
N VAL A 174 -4.70 2.81 9.47
CA VAL A 174 -4.88 2.12 10.75
C VAL A 174 -5.11 3.06 11.92
N GLU A 175 -5.47 4.32 11.71
CA GLU A 175 -5.59 5.34 12.78
C GLU A 175 -6.41 4.84 13.97
N GLU A 176 -7.52 4.15 13.69
CA GLU A 176 -8.47 3.63 14.68
C GLU A 176 -8.21 2.17 15.11
N SER A 177 -7.16 1.52 14.59
CA SER A 177 -6.85 0.12 14.86
C SER A 177 -5.53 -0.09 15.61
N GLY A 178 -5.36 -1.28 16.22
CA GLY A 178 -4.11 -1.67 16.89
C GLY A 178 -3.04 -2.23 15.95
N GLY A 179 -3.35 -2.41 14.67
CA GLY A 179 -2.51 -3.12 13.70
C GLY A 179 -3.31 -3.87 12.65
N ILE A 180 -2.61 -4.56 11.76
CA ILE A 180 -3.20 -5.33 10.66
C ILE A 180 -2.87 -6.81 10.75
N SER A 181 -3.66 -7.65 10.10
CA SER A 181 -3.25 -9.00 9.72
C SER A 181 -3.22 -9.12 8.20
N LEU A 182 -2.09 -9.60 7.68
CA LEU A 182 -1.95 -10.04 6.30
C LEU A 182 -2.37 -11.51 6.23
N ASN A 183 -3.42 -11.81 5.48
CA ASN A 183 -3.93 -13.16 5.30
C ASN A 183 -3.70 -13.56 3.84
N LEU A 184 -2.71 -14.43 3.60
CA LEU A 184 -2.50 -15.06 2.31
C LEU A 184 -3.23 -16.40 2.31
N MET A 185 -4.29 -16.49 1.53
CA MET A 185 -5.03 -17.72 1.28
C MET A 185 -4.46 -18.36 0.01
N MET A 186 -3.93 -19.57 0.15
CA MET A 186 -3.31 -20.33 -0.94
C MET A 186 -4.07 -21.65 -1.10
N VAL A 187 -4.97 -21.72 -2.09
CA VAL A 187 -5.90 -22.86 -2.25
C VAL A 187 -5.46 -23.80 -3.36
N GLY A 188 -4.95 -23.29 -4.48
CA GLY A 188 -4.56 -24.12 -5.62
C GLY A 188 -3.22 -24.84 -5.47
N SER A 189 -2.77 -25.52 -6.52
CA SER A 189 -1.39 -25.99 -6.64
C SER A 189 -0.60 -25.07 -7.56
N TYR A 190 -0.08 -23.96 -7.02
CA TYR A 190 0.71 -22.96 -7.74
C TYR A 190 2.08 -22.77 -7.09
N SER A 191 3.09 -22.48 -7.92
CA SER A 191 4.38 -22.04 -7.41
C SER A 191 4.27 -20.59 -6.97
N ARG A 192 4.33 -20.34 -5.66
CA ARG A 192 4.14 -19.00 -5.10
C ARG A 192 5.42 -18.50 -4.48
N LYS A 193 5.60 -17.20 -4.51
CA LYS A 193 6.69 -16.55 -3.81
C LYS A 193 6.24 -15.19 -3.31
N PHE A 194 6.45 -14.93 -2.03
CA PHE A 194 6.16 -13.62 -1.47
C PHE A 194 7.25 -13.17 -0.51
N ASP A 195 7.67 -11.93 -0.69
CA ASP A 195 8.52 -11.13 0.19
C ASP A 195 7.90 -9.74 0.23
N ILE A 196 7.14 -9.46 1.29
CA ILE A 196 6.42 -8.20 1.48
C ILE A 196 7.12 -7.44 2.60
N LYS A 197 7.72 -6.30 2.27
CA LYS A 197 8.27 -5.40 3.28
C LYS A 197 7.12 -4.55 3.83
N VAL A 198 6.91 -4.64 5.13
CA VAL A 198 5.95 -3.82 5.87
C VAL A 198 6.72 -2.72 6.59
N THR A 199 6.39 -1.46 6.30
CA THR A 199 6.97 -0.28 6.96
C THR A 199 5.87 0.46 7.71
N GLN A 200 6.07 0.74 8.99
CA GLN A 200 5.15 1.54 9.79
C GLN A 200 5.41 3.03 9.56
N LEU A 201 4.36 3.79 9.28
CA LEU A 201 4.43 5.21 8.97
C LEU A 201 3.61 6.01 9.97
N GLU A 202 4.24 7.07 10.46
CA GLU A 202 3.62 8.05 11.35
C GLU A 202 2.56 8.87 10.60
N CYS A 203 1.64 9.49 11.33
CA CYS A 203 0.51 10.24 10.74
C CYS A 203 0.96 11.41 9.85
N GLU A 204 2.04 12.10 10.21
CA GLU A 204 2.56 13.27 9.48
C GLU A 204 3.99 13.05 8.97
N GLY A 205 4.23 11.90 8.33
CA GLY A 205 5.54 11.54 7.78
C GLY A 205 5.75 11.99 6.33
N PRO A 206 7.01 12.22 5.89
CA PRO A 206 7.34 12.54 4.49
C PRO A 206 7.06 11.40 3.50
N GLN A 207 6.79 10.19 4.02
CA GLN A 207 6.46 8.98 3.25
C GLN A 207 4.99 8.57 3.41
N SER A 208 4.24 9.26 4.28
CA SER A 208 2.83 8.95 4.54
C SER A 208 1.99 9.37 3.34
N ALA A 209 1.09 8.49 2.94
CA ALA A 209 0.14 8.76 1.88
C ALA A 209 -0.99 9.64 2.44
N PRO A 210 -1.63 10.49 1.61
CA PRO A 210 -2.89 11.10 2.00
C PRO A 210 -3.92 10.02 2.36
N SER A 211 -4.83 10.33 3.28
CA SER A 211 -5.88 9.40 3.70
C SER A 211 -6.68 8.88 2.50
N HIS A 212 -7.08 7.61 2.56
CA HIS A 212 -7.84 6.92 1.50
C HIS A 212 -7.08 6.69 0.17
N CYS A 213 -5.76 6.92 0.13
CA CYS A 213 -4.92 6.55 -1.02
C CYS A 213 -4.38 5.13 -0.82
N LEU A 214 -4.80 4.16 -1.65
CA LEU A 214 -4.23 2.81 -1.62
C LEU A 214 -2.82 2.78 -2.19
N GLN A 215 -2.54 3.59 -3.21
CA GLN A 215 -1.19 3.74 -3.75
C GLN A 215 -0.79 5.21 -3.71
N TYR A 216 0.46 5.47 -3.34
CA TYR A 216 1.02 6.81 -3.32
C TYR A 216 2.35 6.85 -4.04
N PHE A 217 2.45 7.76 -5.00
CA PHE A 217 3.64 7.98 -5.82
C PHE A 217 4.15 9.40 -5.60
N TRP A 218 5.43 9.62 -5.82
CA TRP A 218 6.09 10.92 -5.72
C TRP A 218 7.19 11.06 -6.76
N GLY A 219 7.80 12.23 -6.81
CA GLY A 219 8.79 12.57 -7.81
C GLY A 219 8.13 13.08 -9.09
N THR A 220 8.98 13.61 -9.98
CA THR A 220 8.55 14.31 -11.18
C THR A 220 8.16 13.39 -12.33
N HIS A 221 8.46 12.09 -12.23
CA HIS A 221 8.11 11.08 -13.21
C HIS A 221 8.08 9.68 -12.58
N GLY A 222 7.40 8.75 -13.23
CA GLY A 222 7.32 7.36 -12.77
C GLY A 222 6.30 6.56 -13.57
N THR A 223 5.93 5.38 -13.05
CA THR A 223 4.96 4.49 -13.70
C THR A 223 3.92 4.05 -12.69
N VAL A 224 2.65 4.16 -13.07
CA VAL A 224 1.51 3.60 -12.33
C VAL A 224 0.93 2.46 -13.15
N LYS A 225 0.58 1.35 -12.51
CA LYS A 225 -0.07 0.21 -13.17
C LYS A 225 -1.13 -0.40 -12.28
N SER A 226 -2.11 -1.07 -12.88
CA SER A 226 -3.09 -1.86 -12.13
C SER A 226 -2.43 -3.06 -11.45
N PHE A 227 -3.08 -3.59 -10.41
CA PHE A 227 -2.69 -4.89 -9.87
C PHE A 227 -2.79 -5.98 -10.94
N ASN A 228 -1.86 -6.93 -10.90
CA ASN A 228 -1.70 -8.02 -11.87
C ASN A 228 -1.46 -7.56 -13.33
N TYR A 229 -0.92 -6.36 -13.56
CA TYR A 229 -0.66 -5.88 -14.92
C TYR A 229 0.49 -6.61 -15.64
N ASP A 230 1.59 -6.92 -14.94
CA ASP A 230 2.82 -7.44 -15.58
C ASP A 230 2.71 -8.90 -16.02
N GLU A 231 1.51 -9.49 -15.99
CA GLU A 231 1.35 -10.87 -16.41
C GLU A 231 1.53 -11.01 -17.93
N ALA A 232 2.42 -11.92 -18.30
CA ALA A 232 2.83 -12.19 -19.66
C ALA A 232 2.42 -13.62 -20.05
N GLY A 233 1.62 -13.76 -21.10
CA GLY A 233 1.43 -15.07 -21.76
C GLY A 233 0.50 -16.07 -21.07
N ALA A 234 -0.33 -15.63 -20.12
CA ALA A 234 -1.41 -16.45 -19.59
C ALA A 234 -2.60 -16.53 -20.58
N SER A 235 -3.47 -17.52 -20.39
CA SER A 235 -4.75 -17.60 -21.12
C SER A 235 -5.59 -16.33 -20.87
N PRO A 236 -6.45 -15.89 -21.82
CA PRO A 236 -7.37 -14.77 -21.61
C PRO A 236 -8.19 -14.84 -20.31
N HIS A 237 -8.46 -16.06 -19.82
CA HIS A 237 -9.19 -16.30 -18.56
C HIS A 237 -8.32 -16.19 -17.30
N HIS A 238 -6.99 -16.22 -17.43
CA HIS A 238 -6.02 -16.26 -16.33
C HIS A 238 -5.10 -15.02 -16.32
N GLN A 239 -5.61 -13.87 -16.77
CA GLN A 239 -4.85 -12.64 -16.90
C GLN A 239 -5.71 -11.43 -16.52
N GLY A 240 -5.08 -10.27 -16.36
CA GLY A 240 -5.77 -9.00 -16.15
C GLY A 240 -6.02 -8.63 -14.69
N TYR A 241 -6.59 -7.46 -14.46
CA TYR A 241 -6.83 -6.96 -13.10
C TYR A 241 -7.87 -7.82 -12.35
N PRO A 242 -7.81 -7.87 -11.01
CA PRO A 242 -8.87 -8.45 -10.19
C PRO A 242 -10.23 -7.73 -10.33
N ASN A 243 -11.32 -8.47 -10.15
CA ASN A 243 -12.67 -7.93 -9.99
C ASN A 243 -12.87 -7.26 -8.63
N ASP A 244 -13.94 -6.48 -8.49
CA ASP A 244 -14.34 -5.76 -7.28
C ASP A 244 -13.28 -4.80 -6.74
N LEU A 245 -12.55 -4.13 -7.64
CA LEU A 245 -11.59 -3.09 -7.26
C LEU A 245 -12.30 -1.75 -7.18
N ASP A 246 -12.02 -1.00 -6.12
CA ASP A 246 -12.32 0.43 -6.03
C ASP A 246 -11.23 1.06 -5.17
N TYR A 247 -10.26 1.70 -5.82
CA TYR A 247 -9.16 2.31 -5.09
C TYR A 247 -8.64 3.58 -5.76
N VAL A 248 -8.00 4.41 -4.95
CA VAL A 248 -7.38 5.66 -5.38
C VAL A 248 -5.86 5.51 -5.37
N VAL A 249 -5.25 5.91 -6.49
CA VAL A 249 -3.84 6.20 -6.63
C VAL A 249 -3.65 7.71 -6.48
N CYS A 250 -2.79 8.10 -5.58
CA CYS A 250 -2.43 9.48 -5.32
C CYS A 250 -1.01 9.75 -5.81
N LEU A 251 -0.81 10.92 -6.42
CA LEU A 251 0.51 11.38 -6.82
C LEU A 251 0.81 12.72 -6.15
N ARG A 252 1.91 12.78 -5.41
CA ARG A 252 2.38 14.01 -4.73
C ARG A 252 2.70 15.06 -5.78
N LYS A 253 2.11 16.25 -5.66
CA LYS A 253 2.50 17.41 -6.47
C LYS A 253 3.84 17.95 -5.97
N GLU A 254 4.88 17.86 -6.80
CA GLU A 254 6.21 18.32 -6.42
C GLU A 254 6.31 19.85 -6.47
N PRO A 255 7.12 20.49 -5.60
CA PRO A 255 7.31 21.94 -5.63
C PRO A 255 7.73 22.45 -7.02
N GLY A 256 7.03 23.47 -7.52
CA GLY A 256 7.28 24.04 -8.85
C GLY A 256 6.61 23.31 -10.02
N PHE A 257 5.80 22.27 -9.76
CA PHE A 257 5.02 21.55 -10.77
C PHE A 257 3.52 21.80 -10.58
N CYS A 258 2.81 22.07 -11.68
CA CYS A 258 1.41 22.51 -11.64
C CYS A 258 0.43 21.58 -12.39
N SER A 259 0.95 20.64 -13.20
CA SER A 259 0.14 19.62 -13.87
C SER A 259 0.92 18.33 -13.99
N VAL A 260 0.24 17.23 -14.32
CA VAL A 260 0.84 15.95 -14.64
C VAL A 260 0.28 15.45 -15.96
N THR A 261 1.17 14.92 -16.81
CA THR A 261 0.80 14.24 -18.05
C THR A 261 1.02 12.75 -17.88
N TYR A 262 0.03 11.94 -18.23
CA TYR A 262 0.06 10.50 -18.28
C TYR A 262 0.11 10.02 -19.73
N GLU A 263 0.99 9.08 -20.00
CA GLU A 263 1.16 8.43 -21.29
C GLU A 263 1.01 6.92 -21.13
N VAL A 264 0.33 6.27 -22.08
CA VAL A 264 0.24 4.81 -22.08
C VAL A 264 1.63 4.23 -22.34
N ALA A 265 2.11 3.42 -21.40
CA ALA A 265 3.43 2.81 -21.52
C ALA A 265 3.42 1.78 -22.66
N PRO A 266 4.23 1.95 -23.73
CA PRO A 266 4.32 0.95 -24.77
C PRO A 266 4.85 -0.35 -24.15
N ASP A 267 4.23 -1.47 -24.49
CA ASP A 267 4.69 -2.78 -24.05
C ASP A 267 5.38 -3.49 -25.22
N GLU A 268 6.61 -3.06 -25.50
CA GLU A 268 7.42 -3.55 -26.62
C GLU A 268 7.77 -5.04 -26.47
N GLU A 269 7.78 -5.58 -25.26
CA GLU A 269 8.14 -6.99 -25.00
C GLU A 269 6.97 -7.97 -25.21
N LEU A 270 5.72 -7.48 -25.19
CA LEU A 270 4.52 -8.34 -25.15
C LEU A 270 3.59 -8.21 -26.36
N GLY A 271 3.81 -7.24 -27.25
CA GLY A 271 3.03 -7.06 -28.49
C GLY A 271 1.52 -6.90 -28.29
N ALA A 272 1.07 -6.68 -27.05
CA ALA A 272 -0.32 -6.65 -26.64
C ALA A 272 -0.73 -5.24 -26.25
N SER A 273 -2.03 -4.96 -26.36
CA SER A 273 -2.67 -3.70 -25.98
C SER A 273 -2.24 -3.23 -24.58
N PRO A 274 -1.47 -2.14 -24.41
CA PRO A 274 -1.01 -1.65 -23.10
C PRO A 274 -2.12 -1.04 -22.22
N PHE A 275 -3.32 -0.89 -22.76
CA PHE A 275 -4.49 -0.39 -22.06
C PHE A 275 -5.71 -1.25 -22.40
N GLY A 276 -6.29 -1.87 -21.39
CA GLY A 276 -7.49 -2.69 -21.48
C GLY A 276 -8.29 -2.54 -20.20
N VAL A 277 -9.24 -1.60 -20.15
CA VAL A 277 -10.11 -1.35 -18.99
C VAL A 277 -11.54 -1.39 -19.46
N GLY A 278 -12.38 -2.25 -18.90
CA GLY A 278 -13.78 -2.36 -19.31
C GLY A 278 -13.96 -2.96 -20.71
N ALA A 279 -15.14 -3.56 -20.91
CA ALA A 279 -15.55 -4.25 -22.13
C ALA A 279 -14.54 -5.27 -22.69
N VAL A 280 -14.74 -6.55 -22.37
CA VAL A 280 -14.65 -7.58 -23.41
C VAL A 280 -16.10 -8.00 -23.67
N PRO A 281 -16.73 -7.67 -24.82
CA PRO A 281 -17.90 -8.42 -25.22
C PRO A 281 -17.39 -9.83 -25.44
N SER A 282 -17.65 -10.70 -24.44
CA SER A 282 -17.52 -12.16 -24.47
C SER A 282 -16.95 -12.66 -25.78
N GLN A 283 -15.63 -12.91 -25.84
CA GLN A 283 -14.89 -13.51 -26.96
C GLN A 283 -15.81 -13.98 -28.11
N ARG A 284 -16.31 -13.04 -28.90
CA ARG A 284 -16.68 -13.36 -30.27
C ARG A 284 -15.34 -13.27 -30.96
N ASP A 285 -14.88 -14.41 -31.46
CA ASP A 285 -13.69 -14.49 -32.29
C ASP A 285 -13.62 -13.25 -33.21
N GLY A 286 -12.66 -12.35 -32.97
CA GLY A 286 -12.41 -11.18 -33.85
C GLY A 286 -12.59 -9.78 -33.28
N VAL A 287 -12.96 -9.56 -32.01
CA VAL A 287 -13.00 -8.19 -31.42
C VAL A 287 -11.63 -7.80 -30.85
N GLN A 288 -10.94 -6.84 -31.48
CA GLN A 288 -9.72 -6.24 -30.93
C GLN A 288 -10.07 -5.03 -30.06
N LEU A 289 -9.54 -4.99 -28.83
CA LEU A 289 -9.68 -3.82 -27.96
C LEU A 289 -8.79 -2.69 -28.44
N THR A 290 -9.28 -1.46 -28.32
CA THR A 290 -8.44 -0.27 -28.49
C THR A 290 -7.36 -0.26 -27.41
N SER A 291 -6.11 -0.10 -27.84
CA SER A 291 -4.93 0.03 -26.99
C SER A 291 -4.70 1.41 -26.40
N SER A 292 -5.68 2.29 -26.56
CA SER A 292 -5.67 3.63 -26.00
C SER A 292 -6.94 3.86 -25.19
N PRO A 293 -6.84 4.61 -24.09
CA PRO A 293 -8.01 5.04 -23.35
C PRO A 293 -8.86 5.95 -24.22
N ILE A 294 -10.18 5.75 -24.12
CA ILE A 294 -11.17 6.64 -24.73
C ILE A 294 -12.01 7.29 -23.63
N MET A 295 -12.52 8.49 -23.91
CA MET A 295 -13.51 9.15 -23.08
C MET A 295 -14.89 8.58 -23.42
N ALA A 296 -15.49 7.84 -22.49
CA ALA A 296 -16.81 7.25 -22.67
C ALA A 296 -17.57 7.13 -21.35
N GLU A 297 -18.89 6.98 -21.45
CA GLU A 297 -19.72 6.53 -20.34
C GLU A 297 -19.50 5.02 -20.17
N CYS A 298 -18.48 4.66 -19.40
CA CYS A 298 -18.16 3.30 -19.04
C CYS A 298 -18.92 2.97 -17.74
N PRO A 299 -20.04 2.20 -17.80
CA PRO A 299 -20.86 1.94 -16.62
C PRO A 299 -20.23 0.90 -15.69
N ASP A 300 -19.42 0.01 -16.25
CA ASP A 300 -18.78 -1.11 -15.56
C ASP A 300 -17.40 -0.71 -15.02
N ASP A 301 -16.34 -1.06 -15.74
CA ASP A 301 -14.97 -0.81 -15.32
C ASP A 301 -14.44 0.47 -15.96
N TYR A 302 -13.75 1.28 -15.16
CA TYR A 302 -13.22 2.54 -15.62
C TYR A 302 -12.07 3.05 -14.75
N ILE A 303 -11.32 3.98 -15.33
CA ILE A 303 -10.34 4.81 -14.64
C ILE A 303 -10.77 6.28 -14.71
N ILE A 304 -10.63 7.01 -13.62
CA ILE A 304 -10.86 8.47 -13.58
C ILE A 304 -9.52 9.16 -13.36
N ILE A 305 -9.17 10.11 -14.23
CA ILE A 305 -8.01 11.00 -14.09
C ILE A 305 -8.46 12.43 -14.40
N GLY A 306 -8.13 13.40 -13.55
CA GLY A 306 -8.54 14.79 -13.76
C GLY A 306 -10.06 14.98 -13.89
N GLY A 307 -10.86 14.11 -13.24
CA GLY A 307 -12.33 14.11 -13.33
C GLY A 307 -12.91 13.47 -14.60
N VAL A 308 -12.06 13.00 -15.53
CA VAL A 308 -12.49 12.37 -16.77
C VAL A 308 -12.51 10.85 -16.60
N ARG A 309 -13.66 10.23 -16.87
CA ARG A 309 -13.84 8.77 -16.90
C ARG A 309 -13.39 8.20 -18.23
N MET A 310 -12.61 7.12 -18.19
CA MET A 310 -12.03 6.45 -19.36
C MET A 310 -12.10 4.93 -19.26
N CYS A 311 -12.21 4.29 -20.41
CA CYS A 311 -12.14 2.83 -20.59
C CYS A 311 -11.67 2.50 -22.03
N SER A 312 -11.63 1.22 -22.35
CA SER A 312 -11.35 0.67 -23.68
C SER A 312 -12.66 0.42 -24.44
N THR A 313 -12.58 0.37 -25.77
CA THR A 313 -13.68 -0.10 -26.64
C THR A 313 -13.24 -1.27 -27.48
N GLY A 314 -14.17 -2.20 -27.77
CA GLY A 314 -13.96 -3.22 -28.79
C GLY A 314 -14.20 -2.68 -30.19
N HIS A 315 -13.34 -3.03 -31.14
CA HIS A 315 -13.54 -2.82 -32.58
C HIS A 315 -13.90 -4.16 -33.24
N GLU A 316 -15.08 -4.28 -33.85
CA GLU A 316 -15.41 -5.41 -34.73
C GLU A 316 -14.68 -5.22 -36.07
N GLY A 317 -14.01 -6.26 -36.57
CA GLY A 317 -13.32 -6.22 -37.86
C GLY A 317 -14.29 -6.03 -39.03
N GLU A 318 -14.09 -4.95 -39.78
CA GLU A 318 -14.71 -4.53 -41.05
C GLU A 318 -16.25 -4.31 -41.10
N VAL A 319 -16.59 -3.13 -41.65
CA VAL A 319 -17.88 -2.66 -42.20
C VAL A 319 -18.73 -1.72 -41.33
N GLU A 320 -18.70 -0.46 -41.78
CA GLU A 320 -19.65 0.64 -41.58
C GLU A 320 -19.88 1.19 -40.16
N GLN A 321 -19.44 2.45 -40.02
CA GLN A 321 -19.88 3.57 -39.18
C GLN A 321 -21.39 3.65 -38.83
N ARG A 322 -22.00 2.60 -38.30
CA ARG A 322 -23.41 2.61 -37.92
C ARG A 322 -23.57 1.97 -36.54
N HIS A 323 -23.16 2.73 -35.53
CA HIS A 323 -23.83 2.94 -34.23
C HIS A 323 -22.96 3.70 -33.21
N THR A 324 -21.81 4.25 -33.59
CA THR A 324 -21.15 5.34 -32.85
C THR A 324 -21.83 6.68 -33.16
N ARG A 325 -23.14 6.81 -32.90
CA ARG A 325 -23.74 8.14 -32.73
C ARG A 325 -23.29 8.65 -31.36
N ASP A 326 -22.46 9.70 -31.41
CA ASP A 326 -22.14 10.62 -30.31
C ASP A 326 -21.21 10.14 -29.18
N LEU A 327 -20.13 9.41 -29.52
CA LEU A 327 -18.92 9.44 -28.68
C LEU A 327 -17.81 10.11 -29.48
N ASN A 328 -17.51 11.37 -29.14
CA ASN A 328 -16.27 12.06 -29.55
C ASN A 328 -15.08 11.35 -28.89
N ALA A 329 -14.81 10.11 -29.28
CA ALA A 329 -13.71 9.30 -28.76
C ALA A 329 -12.42 9.68 -29.51
N THR A 330 -11.81 10.80 -29.13
CA THR A 330 -10.39 11.02 -29.41
C THR A 330 -9.61 10.02 -28.58
N GLY A 331 -8.90 9.08 -29.21
CA GLY A 331 -7.93 8.23 -28.52
C GLY A 331 -6.92 9.11 -27.79
N LEU A 332 -6.84 8.98 -26.46
CA LEU A 332 -5.95 9.78 -25.64
C LEU A 332 -4.66 9.01 -25.42
N THR A 333 -3.63 9.30 -26.23
CA THR A 333 -2.27 8.82 -25.92
C THR A 333 -1.66 9.60 -24.75
N LEU A 334 -2.11 10.84 -24.54
CA LEU A 334 -1.64 11.74 -23.50
C LEU A 334 -2.83 12.34 -22.75
N ILE A 335 -2.84 12.18 -21.43
CA ILE A 335 -3.88 12.72 -20.54
C ILE A 335 -3.20 13.71 -19.59
N THR A 336 -3.66 14.97 -19.54
CA THR A 336 -3.09 15.96 -18.63
C THR A 336 -4.09 16.36 -17.55
N ASP A 337 -3.67 16.24 -16.30
CA ASP A 337 -4.41 16.70 -15.13
C ASP A 337 -3.74 17.97 -14.56
N SER A 338 -4.49 19.06 -14.48
CA SER A 338 -4.08 20.35 -13.92
C SER A 338 -4.87 20.72 -12.66
N THR A 339 -5.51 19.75 -12.02
CA THR A 339 -6.29 19.94 -10.79
C THR A 339 -5.44 20.63 -9.71
N PRO A 340 -5.96 21.65 -9.02
CA PRO A 340 -5.20 22.39 -8.00
C PRO A 340 -4.81 21.55 -6.78
N GLY A 341 -5.61 20.54 -6.42
CA GLY A 341 -5.34 19.59 -5.33
C GLY A 341 -4.23 18.57 -5.62
N PRO A 342 -4.11 17.50 -4.80
CA PRO A 342 -3.29 16.35 -5.17
C PRO A 342 -3.79 15.76 -6.50
N PHE A 343 -2.88 15.16 -7.27
CA PHE A 343 -3.27 14.43 -8.48
C PHE A 343 -3.83 13.08 -8.07
N LEU A 344 -5.06 12.79 -8.51
CA LEU A 344 -5.81 11.60 -8.10
C LEU A 344 -6.19 10.79 -9.33
N MET A 345 -6.05 9.48 -9.20
CA MET A 345 -6.51 8.50 -10.17
C MET A 345 -7.36 7.46 -9.43
N ARG A 346 -8.62 7.27 -9.82
CA ARG A 346 -9.49 6.24 -9.23
C ARG A 346 -9.72 5.13 -10.24
N PHE A 347 -9.47 3.89 -9.85
CA PHE A 347 -9.75 2.72 -10.67
C PHE A 347 -10.89 1.90 -10.07
N VAL A 348 -11.85 1.52 -10.90
CA VAL A 348 -13.03 0.75 -10.52
C VAL A 348 -13.19 -0.44 -11.46
N SER A 349 -13.41 -1.64 -10.92
CA SER A 349 -13.83 -2.84 -11.65
C SER A 349 -15.07 -3.48 -11.01
N ASN A 350 -15.90 -4.10 -11.84
CA ASN A 350 -17.09 -4.84 -11.40
C ASN A 350 -16.76 -6.30 -11.03
N HIS A 351 -17.79 -7.12 -10.86
CA HIS A 351 -17.68 -8.53 -10.44
C HIS A 351 -17.71 -9.53 -11.61
N VAL A 352 -17.83 -9.05 -12.86
CA VAL A 352 -18.20 -9.88 -14.01
C VAL A 352 -17.01 -10.11 -14.93
N ASN A 353 -16.45 -9.04 -15.46
CA ASN A 353 -15.42 -9.11 -16.49
C ASN A 353 -14.18 -8.38 -16.02
N ASN A 354 -13.03 -8.84 -16.50
CA ASN A 354 -11.81 -8.08 -16.43
C ASN A 354 -11.18 -7.93 -17.80
N ALA A 355 -10.16 -7.09 -17.86
CA ALA A 355 -9.30 -6.92 -19.00
C ALA A 355 -7.87 -6.76 -18.50
N ARG A 356 -6.93 -6.49 -19.41
CA ARG A 356 -5.51 -6.43 -19.08
C ARG A 356 -5.18 -5.45 -17.94
N GLY A 357 -5.85 -4.31 -17.92
CA GLY A 357 -5.58 -3.19 -17.03
C GLY A 357 -4.84 -2.07 -17.73
N PHE A 358 -4.10 -1.28 -16.96
CA PHE A 358 -3.41 -0.11 -17.46
C PHE A 358 -1.99 -0.04 -16.92
N LYS A 359 -1.07 0.51 -17.72
CA LYS A 359 0.26 0.95 -17.31
C LYS A 359 0.52 2.32 -17.92
N LEU A 360 0.69 3.30 -17.06
CA LEU A 360 0.79 4.71 -17.42
C LEU A 360 2.10 5.29 -16.90
N HIS A 361 2.90 5.87 -17.79
CA HIS A 361 4.01 6.73 -17.41
C HIS A 361 3.48 8.10 -17.06
N TYR A 362 3.81 8.61 -15.88
CA TYR A 362 3.48 9.99 -15.52
C TYR A 362 4.71 10.88 -15.59
N ARG A 363 4.50 12.14 -15.96
CA ARG A 363 5.49 13.21 -15.87
C ARG A 363 4.80 14.49 -15.39
N GLN A 364 5.28 15.04 -14.28
CA GLN A 364 4.83 16.35 -13.82
C GLN A 364 5.42 17.44 -14.70
N ASN A 365 4.62 18.45 -15.02
CA ASN A 365 5.04 19.61 -15.81
C ASN A 365 5.22 20.84 -14.91
N PRO A 366 6.30 21.61 -15.10
CA PRO A 366 6.53 22.84 -14.35
C PRO A 366 5.37 23.82 -14.43
N CYS A 367 5.19 24.62 -13.37
CA CYS A 367 4.31 25.77 -13.38
C CYS A 367 4.72 26.76 -14.48
N LYS A 368 3.73 27.41 -15.09
CA LYS A 368 3.94 28.42 -16.13
C LYS A 368 4.20 29.79 -15.54
#